data_AF-A0AAE3LMT6-F1
#
_entry.id   AF-A0AAE3LMT6-F1
#
_cell.length_a   1.000
_cell.length_b   1.000
_cell.length_c   1.000
_cell.angle_alpha   90.00
_cell.angle_beta   90.00
_cell.angle_gamma   90.00
#
_symmetry.space_group_name_H-M   'P 1'
#
loop_
_entity.id
_entity.type
_entity.pdbx_description
1 polymer ?
#
loop_
_entity_poly.entity_id
_entity_poly.type
_entity_poly.pdbx_seq_one_letter_code
_entity_poly.pdbx_strand_id
1 'polypeptide(L)'
;MLTKEENDFVDYWEKNRQQERSLSHQLKSGLYVGLIFCSAVLVMVFSGWYKRADMMVNSNGSYILVIILALVVISVVFAVFYKRQQWDRKEQQYNELMAKKRKSEKQLQQL
;
A
#
# COMPACT_ATOMS: atom_id res chain seq x y z
N MET A 1 10.20 -3.83 29.87
CA MET A 1 9.22 -2.73 29.76
C MET A 1 9.28 -2.13 28.37
N LEU A 2 8.15 -1.62 27.87
CA LEU A 2 8.09 -0.88 26.63
C LEU A 2 8.55 0.57 26.85
N THR A 3 9.17 1.16 25.84
CA THR A 3 9.51 2.58 25.78
C THR A 3 8.24 3.42 25.60
N LYS A 4 8.36 4.73 25.83
CA LYS A 4 7.23 5.67 25.67
C LYS A 4 6.68 5.64 24.24
N GLU A 5 7.57 5.67 23.25
CA GLU A 5 7.22 5.60 21.82
C GLU A 5 6.50 4.30 21.44
N GLU A 6 6.95 3.16 22.00
CA GLU A 6 6.30 1.86 21.77
C GLU A 6 4.87 1.83 22.37
N ASN A 7 4.65 2.43 23.54
CA ASN A 7 3.32 2.53 24.14
C ASN A 7 2.41 3.48 23.35
N ASP A 8 2.93 4.64 22.92
CA ASP A 8 2.18 5.59 22.11
C ASP A 8 1.73 4.95 20.77
N PHE A 9 2.60 4.15 20.15
CA PHE A 9 2.25 3.36 18.96
C PHE A 9 1.17 2.31 19.26
N VAL A 10 1.29 1.55 20.35
CA VAL A 10 0.30 0.53 20.75
C VAL A 10 -1.08 1.16 20.96
N ASP A 11 -1.15 2.28 21.68
CA ASP A 11 -2.41 2.98 21.98
C ASP A 11 -3.06 3.56 20.71
N TYR A 12 -2.25 4.13 19.81
CA TYR A 12 -2.73 4.60 18.51
C TYR A 12 -3.23 3.44 17.65
N TRP A 13 -2.42 2.39 17.52
CA TRP A 13 -2.73 1.26 16.64
C TRP A 13 -3.95 0.48 17.13
N GLU A 14 -4.12 0.30 18.43
CA GLU A 14 -5.28 -0.39 18.98
C GLU A 14 -6.61 0.34 18.65
N LYS A 15 -6.61 1.67 18.68
CA LYS A 15 -7.78 2.50 18.32
C LYS A 15 -8.02 2.54 16.80
N ASN A 16 -6.95 2.56 16.00
CA ASN A 16 -7.05 2.80 14.56
C ASN A 16 -7.01 1.53 13.69
N ARG A 17 -6.61 0.36 14.22
CA ARG A 17 -6.44 -0.89 13.46
C ARG A 17 -7.69 -1.33 12.71
N GLN A 18 -8.88 -1.15 13.29
CA GLN A 18 -10.14 -1.54 12.64
C GLN A 18 -10.50 -0.61 11.49
N GLN A 19 -10.25 0.69 11.63
CA GLN A 19 -10.47 1.66 10.56
C GLN A 19 -9.47 1.46 9.42
N GLU A 20 -8.17 1.25 9.73
CA GLU A 20 -7.14 0.97 8.71
C GLU A 20 -7.33 -0.40 8.03
N ARG A 21 -8.02 -1.35 8.68
CA ARG A 21 -8.39 -2.64 8.08
C ARG A 21 -9.53 -2.52 7.06
N SER A 22 -10.37 -1.47 7.17
CA SER A 22 -11.53 -1.34 6.30
C SER A 22 -11.12 -1.14 4.83
N LEU A 23 -11.69 -1.97 3.95
CA LEU A 23 -11.46 -1.87 2.50
C LEU A 23 -11.80 -0.48 1.95
N SER A 24 -12.73 0.24 2.57
CA SER A 24 -13.08 1.62 2.22
C SER A 24 -11.96 2.62 2.47
N HIS A 25 -11.16 2.45 3.53
CA HIS A 25 -9.98 3.29 3.77
C HIS A 25 -8.80 2.89 2.86
N GLN A 26 -8.63 1.59 2.63
CA GLN A 26 -7.62 1.05 1.72
C GLN A 26 -7.88 1.45 0.26
N LEU A 27 -9.14 1.45 -0.17
CA LEU A 27 -9.52 1.90 -1.52
C LEU A 27 -9.29 3.40 -1.69
N LYS A 28 -9.70 4.25 -0.74
CA LYS A 28 -9.46 5.70 -0.83
C LYS A 28 -7.97 6.05 -0.88
N SER A 29 -7.15 5.41 -0.06
CA SER A 29 -5.69 5.66 -0.06
C SER A 29 -4.97 5.00 -1.25
N GLY A 30 -5.45 3.85 -1.71
CA GLY A 30 -4.95 3.18 -2.91
C GLY A 30 -5.25 3.94 -4.20
N LEU A 31 -6.38 4.65 -4.25
CA LEU A 31 -6.81 5.44 -5.42
C LEU A 31 -5.83 6.59 -5.73
N TYR A 32 -5.32 7.28 -4.70
CA TYR A 32 -4.32 8.35 -4.89
C TYR A 32 -3.01 7.81 -5.48
N VAL A 33 -2.53 6.67 -4.99
CA VAL A 33 -1.29 6.05 -5.50
C VAL A 33 -1.49 5.54 -6.94
N GLY A 34 -2.63 4.92 -7.21
CA GLY A 34 -3.02 4.51 -8.56
C GLY A 34 -3.14 5.70 -9.52
N LEU A 35 -3.67 6.85 -9.07
CA LEU A 35 -3.77 8.07 -9.86
C LEU A 35 -2.39 8.65 -10.22
N ILE A 36 -1.48 8.74 -9.24
CA ILE A 36 -0.11 9.22 -9.49
C ILE A 36 0.59 8.31 -10.50
N PHE A 37 0.49 6.99 -10.32
CA PHE A 37 1.11 6.03 -11.22
C PHE A 37 0.50 6.08 -12.63
N CYS A 38 -0.82 6.15 -12.73
CA CYS A 38 -1.53 6.32 -14.00
C CYS A 38 -1.09 7.60 -14.70
N SER A 39 -0.97 8.72 -13.96
CA SER A 39 -0.51 9.99 -14.53
C SER A 39 0.92 9.90 -15.09
N ALA A 40 1.84 9.23 -14.38
CA ALA A 40 3.20 9.01 -14.85
C ALA A 40 3.25 8.16 -16.12
N VAL A 41 2.42 7.11 -16.18
CA VAL A 41 2.27 6.27 -17.38
C VAL A 41 1.75 7.09 -18.56
N LEU A 42 0.72 7.91 -18.36
CA LEU A 42 0.18 8.77 -19.41
C LEU A 42 1.24 9.75 -19.93
N VAL A 43 1.98 10.42 -19.04
CA VAL A 43 3.09 11.31 -19.42
C VAL A 43 4.14 10.54 -20.23
N MET A 44 4.49 9.33 -19.81
CA MET A 44 5.47 8.50 -20.50
C MET A 44 5.01 8.08 -21.89
N VAL A 45 3.73 7.71 -22.05
CA VAL A 45 3.14 7.35 -23.35
C VAL A 45 3.07 8.57 -24.28
N PHE A 46 2.55 9.70 -23.78
CA PHE A 46 2.40 10.93 -24.57
C PHE A 46 3.73 11.67 -24.82
N SER A 47 4.82 11.31 -24.11
CA SER A 47 6.14 11.88 -24.36
C SER A 47 6.73 11.52 -25.73
N GLY A 48 6.17 10.53 -26.43
CA GLY A 48 6.67 10.09 -27.73
C GLY A 48 8.06 9.45 -27.68
N TRP A 49 8.51 9.01 -26.48
CA TRP A 49 9.84 8.41 -26.28
C TRP A 49 10.11 7.21 -27.20
N TYR A 50 9.07 6.49 -27.61
CA TYR A 50 9.20 5.24 -28.38
C TYR A 50 8.48 5.30 -29.73
N LYS A 51 9.19 5.83 -30.75
CA LYS A 51 8.68 5.95 -32.14
C LYS A 51 8.11 4.67 -32.75
N ARG A 52 8.59 3.48 -32.36
CA ARG A 52 8.03 2.19 -32.83
C ARG A 52 6.66 1.88 -32.23
N ALA A 53 6.41 2.29 -30.98
CA ALA A 53 5.08 2.18 -30.39
C ALA A 53 4.12 3.14 -31.09
N ASP A 54 4.52 4.40 -31.33
CA ASP A 54 3.70 5.35 -32.09
C ASP A 54 3.29 4.83 -33.47
N MET A 55 4.19 4.14 -34.19
CA MET A 55 3.86 3.52 -35.47
C MET A 55 2.86 2.35 -35.36
N MET A 56 2.97 1.50 -34.35
CA MET A 56 2.01 0.38 -34.13
C MET A 56 0.65 0.87 -33.65
N VAL A 57 0.63 1.98 -32.93
CA VAL A 57 -0.59 2.61 -32.40
C VAL A 57 -1.37 3.28 -33.50
N ASN A 58 -0.68 3.96 -34.42
CA ASN A 58 -1.30 4.53 -35.61
C ASN A 58 -1.76 3.48 -36.63
N SER A 59 -1.19 2.26 -36.63
CA SER A 59 -1.64 1.18 -37.52
C SER A 59 -2.86 0.43 -36.99
N ASN A 60 -3.02 0.32 -35.66
CA ASN A 60 -4.17 -0.31 -35.01
C ASN A 60 -4.44 0.34 -33.64
N GLY A 61 -5.28 1.37 -33.63
CA GLY A 61 -5.58 2.18 -32.43
C GLY A 61 -6.13 1.41 -31.22
N SER A 62 -6.59 0.17 -31.40
CA SER A 62 -7.08 -0.68 -30.30
C SER A 62 -5.96 -1.13 -29.34
N TYR A 63 -4.72 -1.30 -29.81
CA TYR A 63 -3.63 -1.82 -28.98
C TYR A 63 -3.14 -0.82 -27.92
N ILE A 64 -3.19 0.49 -28.18
CA ILE A 64 -2.80 1.50 -27.18
C ILE A 64 -3.74 1.44 -25.96
N LEU A 65 -5.04 1.29 -26.21
CA LEU A 65 -6.06 1.23 -25.17
C LEU A 65 -5.88 -0.02 -24.31
N VAL A 66 -5.54 -1.15 -24.92
CA VAL A 66 -5.26 -2.40 -24.19
C VAL A 66 -4.03 -2.26 -23.29
N ILE A 67 -2.94 -1.65 -23.77
CA ILE A 67 -1.72 -1.44 -22.97
C ILE A 67 -1.99 -0.49 -21.81
N ILE A 68 -2.66 0.65 -22.07
CA ILE A 68 -3.02 1.62 -21.03
C ILE A 68 -3.91 0.94 -19.98
N LEU A 69 -4.93 0.19 -20.42
CA LEU A 69 -5.84 -0.51 -19.53
C LEU A 69 -5.11 -1.57 -18.69
N ALA A 70 -4.18 -2.33 -19.28
CA ALA A 70 -3.38 -3.30 -18.55
C ALA A 70 -2.50 -2.64 -17.48
N LEU A 71 -1.85 -1.52 -17.80
CA LEU A 71 -1.03 -0.76 -16.86
C LEU A 71 -1.86 -0.17 -15.70
N VAL A 72 -3.06 0.33 -16.00
CA VAL A 72 -4.00 0.82 -14.97
C VAL A 72 -4.43 -0.33 -14.06
N VAL A 73 -4.82 -1.48 -14.61
CA VAL A 73 -5.24 -2.64 -13.81
C VAL A 73 -4.10 -3.13 -12.91
N ILE A 74 -2.89 -3.31 -13.45
CA ILE A 74 -1.72 -3.74 -12.68
C ILE A 74 -1.41 -2.73 -11.57
N SER A 75 -1.43 -1.45 -11.87
CA SER A 75 -1.18 -0.38 -10.90
C SER A 75 -2.18 -0.39 -9.74
N VAL A 76 -3.48 -0.52 -10.04
CA VAL A 76 -4.54 -0.58 -9.03
C VAL A 76 -4.37 -1.80 -8.12
N VAL A 77 -4.11 -2.98 -8.70
CA VAL A 77 -3.88 -4.21 -7.94
C VAL A 77 -2.64 -4.06 -7.05
N PHE A 78 -1.54 -3.50 -7.58
CA PHE A 78 -0.31 -3.30 -6.82
C PHE A 78 -0.49 -2.29 -5.68
N ALA A 79 -1.22 -1.19 -5.91
CA ALA A 79 -1.51 -0.20 -4.88
C ALA A 79 -2.35 -0.79 -3.73
N VAL A 80 -3.37 -1.59 -4.05
CA VAL A 80 -4.19 -2.29 -3.05
C VAL A 80 -3.32 -3.29 -2.28
N PHE A 81 -2.50 -4.07 -2.97
CA PHE A 81 -1.62 -5.05 -2.34
C PHE A 81 -0.60 -4.38 -1.42
N TYR A 82 0.03 -3.29 -1.85
CA TYR A 82 0.98 -2.53 -1.06
C TYR A 82 0.37 -1.98 0.23
N LYS A 83 -0.85 -1.42 0.16
CA LYS A 83 -1.55 -0.92 1.35
C LYS A 83 -1.90 -2.03 2.32
N ARG A 84 -2.33 -3.18 1.82
CA ARG A 84 -2.56 -4.38 2.64
C ARG A 84 -1.27 -4.84 3.33
N GLN A 85 -0.16 -4.91 2.60
CA GLN A 85 1.13 -5.30 3.16
C GLN A 85 1.61 -4.32 4.24
N GLN A 86 1.39 -3.01 4.07
CA GLN A 86 1.71 -2.04 5.12
C GLN A 86 0.89 -2.27 6.39
N TRP A 87 -0.40 -2.59 6.26
CA TRP A 87 -1.24 -2.93 7.40
C TRP A 87 -0.72 -4.19 8.12
N ASP A 88 -0.41 -5.24 7.36
CA ASP A 88 0.14 -6.49 7.91
C ASP A 88 1.44 -6.26 8.68
N ARG A 89 2.33 -5.38 8.18
CA ARG A 89 3.57 -5.02 8.88
C ARG A 89 3.33 -4.31 10.22
N LYS A 90 2.41 -3.34 10.26
CA LYS A 90 2.06 -2.62 11.50
C LYS A 90 1.40 -3.56 12.51
N GLU A 91 0.55 -4.48 12.04
CA GLU A 91 -0.08 -5.49 12.87
C GLU A 91 0.95 -6.48 13.45
N GLN A 92 1.94 -6.89 12.66
CA GLN A 92 3.04 -7.71 13.16
C GLN A 92 3.84 -6.98 14.24
N GLN A 93 4.21 -5.71 14.01
CA GLN A 93 4.91 -4.88 15.00
C GLN A 93 4.11 -4.78 16.31
N TYR A 94 2.79 -4.57 16.24
CA TYR A 94 1.93 -4.55 17.42
C TYR A 94 1.98 -5.88 18.20
N ASN A 95 1.90 -7.01 17.52
CA ASN A 95 1.94 -8.33 18.14
C ASN A 95 3.29 -8.61 18.83
N GLU A 96 4.40 -8.18 18.21
CA GLU A 96 5.75 -8.28 18.79
C GLU A 96 5.86 -7.45 20.08
N LEU A 97 5.34 -6.22 20.09
CA LEU A 97 5.33 -5.35 21.27
C LEU A 97 4.46 -5.92 22.41
N MET A 98 3.29 -6.47 22.08
CA MET A 98 2.42 -7.12 23.06
C MET A 98 3.06 -8.38 23.66
N ALA A 99 3.77 -9.17 22.85
CA ALA A 99 4.54 -10.31 23.34
C ALA A 99 5.66 -9.88 24.30
N LYS A 100 6.38 -8.80 23.95
CA LYS A 100 7.42 -8.20 24.80
C LYS A 100 6.85 -7.69 26.14
N LYS A 101 5.69 -7.03 26.12
CA LYS A 101 4.97 -6.58 27.32
C LYS A 101 4.61 -7.74 28.25
N ARG A 102 3.96 -8.77 27.71
CA ARG A 102 3.60 -10.00 28.45
C ARG A 102 4.81 -10.70 29.07
N LYS A 103 5.93 -10.75 28.35
CA LYS A 103 7.18 -11.34 28.87
C LYS A 103 7.72 -10.56 30.06
N SER A 104 7.70 -9.22 30.00
CA SER A 104 8.12 -8.39 31.14
C SER A 104 7.18 -8.50 32.34
N GLU A 105 5.87 -8.60 32.13
CA GLU A 105 4.90 -8.77 33.21
C GLU A 105 5.09 -10.11 33.94
N LYS A 106 5.33 -11.19 33.19
CA LYS A 106 5.64 -12.51 33.79
C LYS A 106 6.93 -12.49 34.62
N GLN A 107 7.96 -11.76 34.16
CA GLN A 107 9.21 -11.61 34.91
C GLN A 107 9.03 -10.82 36.21
N LEU A 108 8.17 -9.81 36.20
CA LEU A 108 7.81 -9.03 37.39
C LEU A 108 6.98 -9.83 38.41
N GLN A 109 6.17 -10.79 37.96
CA GLN A 109 5.38 -11.67 38.85
C GLN A 109 6.19 -12.81 39.48
N GLN A 110 7.42 -13.05 39.00
CA GLN A 110 8.32 -14.10 39.49
C GLN A 110 9.38 -13.56 40.48
N LEU A 111 9.40 -12.25 40.72
CA LEU A 111 10.23 -11.54 41.69
C LEU A 111 9.39 -11.18 42.92
#